data_AF-A0A819T293-F1
#
_entry.id   AF-A0A819T293-F1
#
_cell.length_a   1.000
_cell.length_b   1.000
_cell.length_c   1.000
_cell.angle_alpha   90.00
_cell.angle_beta   90.00
_cell.angle_gamma   90.00
#
_symmetry.space_group_name_H-M   'P 1'
#
loop_
_entity.id
_entity.type
_entity.pdbx_description
1 polymer ?
#
loop_
_entity_poly.entity_id
_entity_poly.type
_entity_poly.pdbx_seq_one_letter_code
_entity_poly.pdbx_strand_id
1 'polypeptide(L)'
;MLTSNSELDSSRSIDNEKSRKYSRECRICGAPAEYRYFGIIACTSRKTFFKRNANSTKIRFKCDNNDQCKININNRHIRTSCRLAKCFQCGMSTDMFRAPRQTKPKSISLIIAQIKDQPERVRLLKNSMLIYT
;
A
#
# COMPACT_ATOMS: atom_id res chain seq x y z
N MET A 1 -28.82 0.04 31.98
CA MET A 1 -27.84 -0.88 32.60
C MET A 1 -27.72 -2.12 31.72
N LEU A 2 -26.47 -2.49 31.39
CA LEU A 2 -25.98 -3.80 30.92
C LEU A 2 -26.40 -4.26 29.50
N THR A 3 -25.49 -4.13 28.51
CA THR A 3 -24.57 -5.16 27.94
C THR A 3 -25.33 -6.24 27.17
N SER A 4 -25.08 -6.54 25.89
CA SER A 4 -23.83 -7.04 25.26
C SER A 4 -24.02 -6.94 23.71
N ASN A 5 -23.04 -6.98 22.80
CA ASN A 5 -22.03 -8.01 22.58
C ASN A 5 -20.90 -7.47 21.69
N SER A 6 -19.69 -7.88 22.05
CA SER A 6 -18.47 -7.87 21.26
C SER A 6 -18.50 -8.93 20.16
N GLU A 7 -18.26 -8.54 18.91
CA GLU A 7 -17.72 -9.44 17.88
C GLU A 7 -16.53 -8.76 17.20
N LEU A 8 -15.35 -9.26 17.54
CA LEU A 8 -14.06 -8.92 16.95
C LEU A 8 -13.87 -9.67 15.63
N ASP A 9 -13.39 -8.90 14.65
CA ASP A 9 -12.37 -9.25 13.66
C ASP A 9 -12.31 -10.69 13.13
N SER A 10 -12.77 -10.89 11.89
CA SER A 10 -12.04 -11.69 10.89
C SER A 10 -12.64 -11.50 9.51
N SER A 11 -12.07 -10.60 8.73
CA SER A 11 -12.22 -10.65 7.28
C SER A 11 -10.89 -10.37 6.60
N ARG A 12 -9.95 -11.30 6.79
CA ARG A 12 -8.93 -11.59 5.77
C ARG A 12 -9.61 -12.26 4.58
N SER A 13 -10.30 -11.48 3.77
CA SER A 13 -10.85 -11.97 2.51
C SER A 13 -9.72 -12.02 1.48
N ILE A 14 -9.16 -13.21 1.28
CA ILE A 14 -8.32 -13.57 0.13
C ILE A 14 -9.28 -13.74 -1.05
N ASP A 15 -9.84 -12.63 -1.55
CA ASP A 15 -10.79 -12.65 -2.65
C ASP A 15 -10.07 -12.40 -3.97
N ASN A 16 -9.69 -13.51 -4.61
CA ASN A 16 -9.74 -13.76 -6.05
C ASN A 16 -9.37 -12.58 -6.99
N GLU A 17 -8.07 -12.42 -7.22
CA GLU A 17 -7.44 -11.37 -8.04
C GLU A 17 -7.52 -11.62 -9.57
N LYS A 18 -8.70 -11.95 -10.09
CA LYS A 18 -8.96 -12.03 -11.55
C LYS A 18 -10.42 -11.65 -11.86
N SER A 19 -10.75 -10.35 -11.92
CA SER A 19 -11.90 -9.80 -12.68
C SER A 19 -12.34 -8.36 -12.34
N ARG A 20 -11.49 -7.50 -11.75
CA ARG A 20 -11.87 -6.08 -11.59
C ARG A 20 -10.81 -5.14 -12.12
N LYS A 21 -10.91 -4.82 -13.41
CA LYS A 21 -10.43 -3.56 -13.99
C LYS A 21 -11.28 -2.38 -13.50
N TYR A 22 -11.70 -2.39 -12.23
CA TYR A 22 -12.33 -1.25 -11.57
C TYR A 22 -11.20 -0.47 -10.91
N SER A 23 -10.93 0.73 -11.43
CA SER A 23 -10.19 1.76 -10.72
C SER A 23 -10.78 1.88 -9.32
N ARG A 24 -10.06 1.41 -8.30
CA ARG A 24 -10.50 1.58 -6.92
C ARG A 24 -10.32 3.06 -6.57
N GLU A 25 -11.20 3.64 -5.77
CA GLU A 25 -11.06 5.04 -5.39
C GLU A 25 -10.21 5.18 -4.13
N CYS A 26 -9.40 6.24 -4.06
CA CYS A 26 -8.63 6.56 -2.87
C CYS A 26 -9.57 6.90 -1.70
N ARG A 27 -9.50 6.12 -0.62
CA ARG A 27 -10.35 6.30 0.58
C ARG A 27 -10.18 7.65 1.30
N ILE A 28 -9.18 8.44 0.93
CA ILE A 28 -8.90 9.76 1.53
C ILE A 28 -9.45 10.90 0.68
N CYS A 29 -9.42 10.81 -0.65
CA CYS A 29 -9.75 11.96 -1.52
C CYS A 29 -10.57 11.61 -2.75
N GLY A 30 -10.97 10.36 -2.93
CA GLY A 30 -11.78 9.89 -4.07
C GLY A 30 -11.02 9.76 -5.40
N ALA A 31 -9.77 10.24 -5.49
CA ALA A 31 -9.00 10.11 -6.73
C ALA A 31 -8.77 8.63 -7.11
N PRO A 32 -8.66 8.31 -8.42
CA PRO A 32 -8.33 6.97 -8.88
C PRO A 32 -7.09 6.39 -8.20
N ALA A 33 -7.18 5.13 -7.80
CA ALA A 33 -6.15 4.39 -7.09
C ALA A 33 -6.07 2.94 -7.58
N GLU A 34 -4.85 2.54 -7.93
CA GLU A 34 -4.60 1.19 -8.43
C GLU A 34 -4.19 0.23 -7.28
N TYR A 35 -3.53 0.78 -6.25
CA TYR A 35 -2.85 0.00 -5.21
C TYR A 35 -3.27 0.35 -3.79
N ARG A 36 -2.92 -0.57 -2.88
CA ARG A 36 -2.89 -0.28 -1.44
C ARG A 36 -1.56 0.38 -1.06
N TYR A 37 -1.61 1.45 -0.27
CA TYR A 37 -0.45 2.05 0.37
C TYR A 37 -0.69 2.15 1.87
N PHE A 38 0.24 1.62 2.66
CA PHE A 38 0.22 1.69 4.12
C PHE A 38 -1.05 1.12 4.77
N GLY A 39 -1.63 0.07 4.16
CA GLY A 39 -2.81 -0.65 4.69
C GLY A 39 -4.11 -0.42 3.90
N ILE A 40 -4.23 0.68 3.14
CA ILE A 40 -5.50 1.08 2.52
C ILE A 40 -5.38 1.39 1.03
N ILE A 41 -6.50 1.34 0.30
CA ILE A 41 -6.55 1.84 -1.08
C ILE A 41 -6.35 3.35 -1.08
N ALA A 42 -5.28 3.79 -1.73
CA ALA A 42 -4.91 5.20 -1.78
C ALA A 42 -4.21 5.55 -3.09
N CYS A 43 -4.34 6.80 -3.53
CA CYS A 43 -3.63 7.29 -4.69
C CYS A 43 -2.16 7.60 -4.34
N THR A 44 -1.31 7.67 -5.36
CA THR A 44 0.14 7.89 -5.21
C THR A 44 0.47 9.20 -4.49
N SER A 45 -0.35 10.24 -4.64
CA SER A 45 -0.16 11.49 -3.92
C SER A 45 -0.30 11.31 -2.40
N ARG A 46 -1.27 10.48 -1.95
CA ARG A 46 -1.45 10.14 -0.53
C ARG A 46 -0.35 9.26 0.01
N LYS A 47 0.20 8.35 -0.80
CA LYS A 47 1.41 7.59 -0.46
C LYS A 47 2.57 8.52 -0.09
N THR A 48 2.93 9.42 -1.01
CA THR A 48 4.08 10.31 -0.81
C THR A 48 3.82 11.33 0.31
N PHE A 49 2.60 11.86 0.38
CA PHE A 49 2.18 12.75 1.47
C PHE A 49 2.33 12.10 2.84
N PHE A 50 1.82 10.88 3.01
CA PHE A 50 1.86 10.17 4.29
C PHE A 50 3.29 9.88 4.73
N LYS A 51 4.16 9.37 3.83
CA LYS A 51 5.59 9.17 4.15
C LYS A 51 6.29 10.45 4.63
N ARG A 52 5.97 11.59 4.03
CA ARG A 52 6.60 12.88 4.37
C ARG A 52 6.10 13.45 5.70
N ASN A 53 4.84 13.20 6.06
CA ASN A 53 4.18 13.94 7.13
C ASN A 53 3.93 13.11 8.39
N ALA A 54 3.77 11.78 8.29
CA ALA A 54 3.33 10.95 9.43
C ALA A 54 4.24 11.08 10.66
N ASN A 55 5.56 11.03 10.45
CA ASN A 55 6.57 11.17 11.51
C ASN A 55 7.25 12.55 11.52
N SER A 56 6.71 13.53 10.80
CA SER A 56 7.34 14.85 10.74
C SER A 56 7.13 15.59 12.06
N THR A 57 8.23 16.09 12.63
CA THR A 57 8.25 16.99 13.79
C THR A 57 7.93 18.44 13.43
N LYS A 58 7.77 18.77 12.14
CA LYS A 58 7.45 20.12 11.69
C LYS A 58 6.11 20.56 12.26
N ILE A 59 6.06 21.80 12.73
CA ILE A 59 4.83 22.43 13.23
C ILE A 59 3.79 22.43 12.12
N ARG A 60 2.62 21.85 12.40
CA ARG A 60 1.48 21.83 11.49
C ARG A 60 0.56 22.98 11.89
N PHE A 61 0.18 23.83 10.92
CA PHE A 61 -0.85 24.83 11.15
C PHE A 61 -2.12 24.15 11.66
N LYS A 62 -2.65 24.64 12.78
CA LYS A 62 -3.90 24.13 13.35
C LYS A 62 -5.05 24.38 12.37
N CYS A 63 -5.98 23.45 12.34
CA CYS A 63 -7.22 23.61 11.60
C CYS A 63 -8.28 24.24 12.50
N ASP A 64 -8.95 25.26 11.98
CA ASP A 64 -10.05 25.95 12.66
C ASP A 64 -11.28 25.05 12.84
N ASN A 65 -11.38 23.97 12.05
CA ASN A 65 -12.45 22.97 12.08
C ASN A 65 -12.01 21.64 12.72
N ASN A 66 -11.13 21.70 13.72
CA ASN A 66 -10.67 20.54 14.51
C ASN A 66 -10.24 19.31 13.68
N ASP A 67 -9.52 19.56 12.58
CA ASP A 67 -9.05 18.55 11.62
C ASP A 67 -10.15 17.73 10.90
N GLN A 68 -11.41 18.18 10.94
CA GLN A 68 -12.57 17.52 10.32
C GLN A 68 -12.93 18.08 8.94
N CYS A 69 -12.03 18.79 8.25
CA CYS A 69 -12.32 19.27 6.90
C CYS A 69 -12.65 18.10 5.95
N LYS A 70 -13.77 18.22 5.22
CA LYS A 70 -14.14 17.27 4.17
C LYS A 70 -13.10 17.29 3.05
N ILE A 71 -12.52 16.14 2.74
CA ILE A 71 -11.49 15.98 1.69
C ILE A 71 -12.12 15.37 0.44
N ASN A 72 -11.99 16.05 -0.69
CA ASN A 72 -12.38 15.62 -2.03
C ASN A 72 -11.24 15.88 -3.02
N ILE A 73 -11.41 15.49 -4.29
CA ILE A 73 -10.34 15.62 -5.29
C ILE A 73 -9.89 17.07 -5.54
N ASN A 74 -10.81 18.04 -5.39
CA ASN A 74 -10.56 19.47 -5.67
C ASN A 74 -9.90 20.19 -4.48
N ASN A 75 -10.26 19.82 -3.25
CA ASN A 75 -9.80 20.48 -2.03
C ASN A 75 -8.75 19.67 -1.25
N ARG A 76 -8.24 18.58 -1.84
CA ARG A 76 -7.29 17.64 -1.22
C ARG A 76 -5.92 18.23 -0.87
N HIS A 77 -5.70 19.52 -1.04
CA HIS A 77 -4.45 20.22 -0.73
C HIS A 77 -4.57 21.30 0.35
N ILE A 78 -5.79 21.66 0.78
CA ILE A 78 -6.04 22.88 1.58
C ILE A 78 -5.34 22.85 2.95
N ARG A 79 -5.53 21.80 3.76
CA ARG A 79 -4.97 21.73 5.13
C ARG A 79 -4.15 20.46 5.34
N THR A 80 -2.89 20.61 5.71
CA THR A 80 -2.00 19.45 5.96
C THR A 80 -2.42 18.64 7.18
N SER A 81 -2.90 19.29 8.24
CA SER A 81 -3.36 18.62 9.47
C SER A 81 -4.56 17.71 9.19
N CYS A 82 -5.65 18.22 8.59
CA CYS A 82 -6.84 17.42 8.25
C CYS A 82 -6.51 16.27 7.30
N ARG A 83 -5.61 16.51 6.35
CA ARG A 83 -5.17 15.48 5.40
C ARG A 83 -4.49 14.32 6.10
N LEU A 84 -3.63 14.62 7.06
CA LEU A 84 -2.92 13.59 7.80
C LEU A 84 -3.84 12.89 8.81
N ALA A 85 -4.69 13.64 9.51
CA ALA A 85 -5.72 13.09 10.38
C ALA A 85 -6.60 12.08 9.62
N LYS A 86 -7.05 12.43 8.41
CA LYS A 86 -7.83 11.53 7.57
C LYS A 86 -7.05 10.28 7.13
N CYS A 87 -5.74 10.39 6.89
CA CYS A 87 -4.91 9.22 6.57
C CYS A 87 -4.96 8.19 7.71
N PHE A 88 -4.73 8.63 8.94
CA PHE A 88 -4.80 7.76 10.11
C PHE A 88 -6.21 7.24 10.37
N GLN A 89 -7.23 8.10 10.30
CA GLN A 89 -8.63 7.72 10.50
C GLN A 89 -9.10 6.66 9.49
N CYS A 90 -8.59 6.69 8.25
CA CYS A 90 -8.89 5.67 7.26
C CYS A 90 -8.09 4.37 7.43
N GLY A 91 -7.09 4.33 8.33
CA GLY A 91 -6.28 3.15 8.62
C GLY A 91 -4.88 3.12 8.00
N MET A 92 -4.30 4.26 7.59
CA MET A 92 -2.88 4.28 7.21
C MET A 92 -1.99 4.10 8.44
N SER A 93 -1.06 3.13 8.40
CA SER A 93 -0.10 2.88 9.48
C SER A 93 1.36 3.15 9.05
N THR A 94 2.14 3.72 9.95
CA THR A 94 3.59 3.93 9.81
C THR A 94 4.40 2.65 9.98
N ASP A 95 3.85 1.62 10.62
CA ASP A 95 4.51 0.31 10.78
C ASP A 95 4.82 -0.31 9.41
N MET A 96 4.00 0.01 8.42
CA MET A 96 4.12 -0.45 7.04
C MET A 96 5.21 0.30 6.25
N PHE A 97 5.96 1.23 6.85
CA PHE A 97 7.08 1.90 6.20
C PHE A 97 8.25 0.96 5.89
N ARG A 98 8.38 -0.11 6.69
CA ARG A 98 9.41 -1.14 6.53
C ARG A 98 8.98 -2.29 5.60
N ALA A 99 7.74 -2.28 5.12
CA ALA A 99 7.24 -3.33 4.25
C ALA A 99 8.03 -3.34 2.91
N PRO A 100 8.31 -4.53 2.34
CA PRO A 100 8.93 -4.65 1.03
C PRO A 100 8.16 -3.82 0.00
N ARG A 101 8.90 -3.24 -0.95
CA ARG A 101 8.29 -2.45 -2.02
C ARG A 101 7.31 -3.37 -2.76
N GLN A 102 6.03 -3.01 -2.76
CA GLN A 102 5.00 -3.67 -3.56
C GLN A 102 5.38 -3.47 -5.04
N THR A 103 6.08 -4.44 -5.62
CA THR A 103 6.38 -4.47 -7.05
C THR A 103 5.26 -5.21 -7.76
N LYS A 104 4.93 -4.78 -8.98
CA LYS A 104 4.06 -5.60 -9.83
C LYS A 104 4.68 -7.01 -9.91
N PRO A 105 3.89 -8.08 -9.74
CA PRO A 105 4.41 -9.42 -9.99
C PRO A 105 4.98 -9.42 -11.41
N LYS A 106 6.25 -9.86 -11.55
CA LYS A 106 6.86 -9.99 -12.88
C LYS A 106 5.98 -10.95 -13.68
N SER A 107 5.74 -10.65 -14.95
CA SER A 107 5.02 -11.58 -15.80
C SER A 107 5.80 -12.90 -15.85
N ILE A 108 5.08 -14.02 -15.96
CA ILE A 108 5.69 -15.34 -16.12
C ILE A 108 6.68 -15.32 -17.29
N SER A 109 6.37 -14.58 -18.36
CA SER A 109 7.27 -14.37 -19.50
C SER A 109 8.59 -13.69 -19.13
N LEU A 110 8.58 -12.67 -18.27
CA LEU A 110 9.80 -12.01 -17.78
C LEU A 110 10.61 -12.94 -16.86
N ILE A 111 9.93 -13.72 -16.01
CA ILE A 111 10.60 -14.70 -15.14
C ILE A 111 11.29 -15.78 -15.97
N ILE A 112 10.62 -16.32 -17.00
CA ILE A 112 11.18 -17.33 -17.91
C ILE A 112 12.38 -16.78 -18.67
N ALA A 113 12.32 -15.53 -19.16
CA ALA A 113 13.45 -14.90 -19.82
C ALA A 113 14.68 -14.76 -18.88
N GLN A 114 14.47 -14.41 -17.61
CA GLN A 114 15.55 -14.31 -16.62
C GLN A 114 16.17 -15.67 -16.24
N ILE A 115 15.39 -16.75 -16.25
CA ILE A 115 15.90 -18.11 -15.99
C ILE A 115 16.76 -18.60 -17.17
N LYS A 116 16.33 -18.32 -18.40
CA LYS A 116 17.08 -18.69 -19.62
C LYS A 116 18.42 -17.97 -19.72
N ASP A 117 18.53 -16.77 -19.16
CA ASP A 117 19.72 -15.91 -19.18
C ASP A 117 20.74 -16.24 -18.06
N GLN A 118 20.56 -17.34 -17.33
CA GLN A 118 21.50 -17.85 -16.31
C GLN A 118 22.19 -19.17 -16.74
N PRO A 119 22.78 -19.28 -17.95
CA PRO A 119 23.36 -20.53 -18.45
C PRO A 119 24.53 -21.02 -17.58
N GLU A 120 25.33 -20.10 -17.03
CA GLU A 120 26.48 -20.40 -16.16
C GLU A 120 26.06 -21.14 -14.88
N ARG A 121 24.94 -20.76 -14.26
CA ARG A 121 24.45 -21.41 -13.02
C ARG A 121 23.95 -22.83 -13.30
N VAL A 122 23.31 -23.05 -14.43
CA VAL A 122 22.85 -24.38 -14.87
C VAL A 122 24.03 -25.28 -15.24
N ARG A 123 25.08 -24.72 -15.86
CA ARG A 123 26.31 -25.44 -16.22
C ARG A 123 27.08 -25.90 -14.97
N LEU A 124 27.22 -25.02 -13.98
CA LEU A 124 27.87 -25.37 -12.71
C LEU A 124 27.12 -26.46 -11.94
N LEU A 125 25.79 -26.44 -11.91
CA LEU A 125 24.98 -27.48 -11.28
C LEU A 125 25.10 -28.84 -11.99
N LYS A 126 25.17 -28.84 -13.34
CA LYS A 126 25.39 -30.07 -14.11
C LYS A 126 26.79 -30.63 -13.88
N ASN A 127 27.82 -29.77 -13.87
CA ASN A 127 29.20 -30.19 -13.61
C ASN A 127 29.39 -30.68 -12.16
N SER A 128 28.70 -30.07 -11.18
CA SER A 128 28.75 -30.55 -9.79
C SER A 128 28.05 -31.89 -9.60
N MET A 129 27.15 -32.30 -10.49
CA MET A 129 26.46 -33.60 -10.41
C MET A 129 27.25 -34.73 -11.11
N LEU A 130 28.15 -34.38 -12.03
CA LEU A 130 29.03 -35.31 -12.75
C LEU A 130 30.30 -35.70 -11.98
N ILE A 131 30.65 -34.97 -10.92
CA ILE A 131 31.78 -35.32 -10.03
C ILE A 131 31.42 -36.30 -8.92
N TYR A 132 30.13 -36.66 -8.79
CA TYR A 132 29.63 -37.64 -7.82
C TYR A 132 29.13 -38.94 -8.50
N THR A 133 29.48 -39.15 -9.76
CA THR A 133 29.27 -40.40 -10.52
C THR A 133 30.62 -40.92 -10.98
#